data_AF-A0A534UYU9-F1
#
_entry.id   AF-A0A534UYU9-F1
#
_cell.length_a   1.000
_cell.length_b   1.000
_cell.length_c   1.000
_cell.angle_alpha   90.00
_cell.angle_beta   90.00
_cell.angle_gamma   90.00
#
_symmetry.space_group_name_H-M   'P 1'
#
loop_
_entity.id
_entity.type
_entity.pdbx_description
1 polymer ?
#
loop_
_entity_poly.entity_id
_entity_poly.type
_entity_poly.pdbx_seq_one_letter_code
_entity_poly.pdbx_strand_id
1 'polypeptide(L)'
;MKRIQLSLSLLLLVGVMGYTPIAIAASAPAPHQPKGVKTGVIGAVALNRDGTWCHLRFPAIQGRTLSTDKPQLKPATTADIIDFYGPCDHDPLGKDEIESQIRLQEERRRD
;
A
#
# COMPACT_ATOMS: atom_id res chain seq x y z
N MET A 1 -62.77 40.65 5.89
CA MET A 1 -62.13 40.14 4.65
C MET A 1 -60.64 39.94 4.91
N LYS A 2 -60.12 38.79 4.46
CA LYS A 2 -58.71 38.32 4.45
C LYS A 2 -57.97 38.12 5.79
N ARG A 3 -57.88 36.84 6.17
CA ARG A 3 -57.02 36.26 7.22
C ARG A 3 -55.56 36.32 6.75
N ILE A 4 -54.70 37.03 7.48
CA ILE A 4 -53.26 37.08 7.19
C ILE A 4 -52.65 35.82 7.81
N GLN A 5 -52.29 34.86 6.97
CA GLN A 5 -51.50 33.69 7.37
C GLN A 5 -50.04 34.12 7.41
N LEU A 6 -49.48 34.25 8.61
CA LEU A 6 -48.04 34.34 8.82
C LEU A 6 -47.43 32.95 8.65
N SER A 7 -46.93 32.64 7.46
CA SER A 7 -46.09 31.47 7.24
C SER A 7 -44.64 31.83 7.54
N LEU A 8 -44.23 31.60 8.79
CA LEU A 8 -42.85 31.71 9.25
C LEU A 8 -42.08 30.45 8.78
N SER A 9 -41.58 30.48 7.55
CA SER A 9 -40.73 29.40 7.03
C SER A 9 -39.34 29.48 7.66
N LEU A 10 -39.14 28.69 8.71
CA LEU A 10 -37.84 28.44 9.33
C LEU A 10 -37.02 27.53 8.41
N LEU A 11 -36.18 28.10 7.54
CA LEU A 11 -35.15 27.36 6.82
C LEU A 11 -34.05 26.94 7.81
N LEU A 12 -34.13 25.70 8.29
CA LEU A 12 -33.00 25.03 8.93
C LEU A 12 -32.00 24.64 7.84
N LEU A 13 -31.03 25.52 7.57
CA LEU A 13 -29.81 25.16 6.87
C LEU A 13 -28.99 24.25 7.79
N VAL A 14 -29.23 22.94 7.68
CA VAL A 14 -28.36 21.93 8.28
C VAL A 14 -27.07 21.92 7.44
N GLY A 15 -26.17 22.84 7.75
CA GLY A 15 -24.82 22.83 7.22
C GLY A 15 -24.08 21.63 7.81
N VAL A 16 -24.04 20.52 7.06
CA VAL A 16 -23.06 19.48 7.30
C VAL A 16 -21.70 20.10 7.00
N MET A 17 -21.03 20.63 8.03
CA MET A 17 -19.59 20.85 8.00
C MET A 17 -18.94 19.47 7.91
N GLY A 18 -18.91 18.91 6.70
CA GLY A 18 -17.97 17.86 6.35
C GLY A 18 -16.59 18.47 6.47
N TYR A 19 -15.94 18.24 7.61
CA TYR A 19 -14.55 18.61 7.82
C TYR A 19 -13.71 17.72 6.90
N THR A 20 -13.51 18.15 5.66
CA THR A 20 -12.49 17.56 4.80
C THR A 20 -11.15 18.06 5.33
N PRO A 21 -10.28 17.21 5.87
CA PRO A 21 -8.92 17.63 6.11
C PRO A 21 -8.33 18.03 4.76
N ILE A 22 -7.94 19.30 4.64
CA ILE A 22 -7.19 19.82 3.52
C ILE A 22 -5.80 19.17 3.62
N ALA A 23 -5.61 18.05 2.95
CA ALA A 23 -4.28 17.56 2.65
C ALA A 23 -3.75 18.37 1.48
N ILE A 24 -2.91 19.36 1.79
CA ILE A 24 -2.08 20.03 0.80
C ILE A 24 -1.08 18.98 0.30
N ALA A 25 -1.34 18.42 -0.87
CA ALA A 25 -0.31 17.80 -1.69
C ALA A 25 -0.59 18.26 -3.12
N ALA A 26 0.48 18.70 -3.79
CA ALA A 26 0.48 18.99 -5.21
C ALA A 26 -0.30 17.89 -5.95
N SER A 27 -1.01 18.26 -7.00
CA SER A 27 -1.77 17.38 -7.88
C SER A 27 -0.88 16.27 -8.49
N ALA A 28 -0.47 15.30 -7.69
CA ALA A 28 -0.13 13.99 -8.17
C ALA A 28 -1.46 13.39 -8.61
N PRO A 29 -1.59 12.90 -9.85
CA PRO A 29 -2.74 12.06 -10.20
C PRO A 29 -2.86 10.98 -9.14
N ALA A 30 -4.09 10.67 -8.71
CA ALA A 30 -4.32 9.60 -7.76
C ALA A 30 -3.54 8.36 -8.24
N PRO A 31 -2.72 7.73 -7.37
CA PRO A 31 -1.89 6.62 -7.79
C PRO A 31 -2.76 5.58 -8.47
N HIS A 32 -2.29 5.08 -9.61
CA HIS A 32 -3.00 4.01 -10.31
C HIS A 32 -3.14 2.81 -9.37
N GLN A 33 -4.19 2.01 -9.55
CA GLN A 33 -4.43 0.88 -8.66
C GLN A 33 -3.46 -0.27 -9.01
N PRO A 34 -2.62 -0.75 -8.06
CA PRO A 34 -1.80 -1.94 -8.25
C PRO A 34 -2.64 -3.17 -8.60
N LYS A 35 -2.22 -3.95 -9.59
CA LYS A 35 -2.87 -5.21 -9.96
C LYS A 35 -2.05 -6.41 -9.50
N GLY A 36 -2.74 -7.42 -8.96
CA GLY A 36 -2.13 -8.71 -8.66
C GLY A 36 -1.24 -8.76 -7.41
N VAL A 37 -1.29 -7.73 -6.56
CA VAL A 37 -0.51 -7.65 -5.31
C VAL A 37 -0.63 -8.94 -4.51
N LYS A 38 0.51 -9.58 -4.25
CA LYS A 38 0.58 -10.86 -3.56
C LYS A 38 0.44 -10.70 -2.04
N THR A 39 0.08 -11.80 -1.38
CA THR A 39 -0.01 -11.84 0.09
C THR A 39 1.37 -11.60 0.70
N GLY A 40 1.43 -10.87 1.81
CA GLY A 40 2.69 -10.54 2.48
C GLY A 40 3.30 -9.19 2.06
N VAL A 41 2.78 -8.58 1.00
CA VAL A 41 3.05 -7.17 0.68
C VAL A 41 2.31 -6.26 1.67
N ILE A 42 3.04 -5.35 2.30
CA ILE A 42 2.53 -4.40 3.30
C ILE A 42 2.37 -2.97 2.76
N GLY A 43 2.90 -2.71 1.56
CA GLY A 43 2.69 -1.47 0.83
C GLY A 43 2.85 -1.67 -0.66
N ALA A 44 1.98 -1.06 -1.47
CA ALA A 44 2.03 -1.14 -2.92
C ALA A 44 1.59 0.20 -3.54
N VAL A 45 2.43 0.75 -4.41
CA VAL A 45 2.14 1.98 -5.17
C VAL A 45 2.40 1.70 -6.64
N ALA A 46 1.38 1.83 -7.48
CA ALA A 46 1.57 1.68 -8.92
C ALA A 46 2.31 2.90 -9.49
N LEU A 47 3.25 2.62 -10.37
CA LEU A 47 4.13 3.60 -11.01
C LEU A 47 3.80 3.80 -12.49
N ASN A 48 2.84 3.04 -13.03
CA ASN A 48 2.33 3.17 -14.39
C ASN A 48 0.80 3.15 -14.43
N ARG A 49 0.22 3.64 -15.54
CA ARG A 49 -1.23 3.72 -15.76
C ARG A 49 -1.93 2.37 -15.69
N ASP A 50 -1.24 1.32 -16.13
CA ASP A 50 -1.82 -0.01 -16.24
C ASP A 50 -1.84 -0.76 -14.90
N GLY A 51 -1.17 -0.24 -13.87
CA GLY A 51 -1.10 -0.89 -12.55
C GLY A 51 -0.27 -2.17 -12.54
N THR A 52 0.67 -2.32 -13.48
CA THR A 52 1.49 -3.53 -13.65
C THR A 52 2.93 -3.37 -13.16
N TRP A 53 3.41 -2.14 -13.00
CA TRP A 53 4.71 -1.83 -12.41
C TRP A 53 4.53 -1.05 -11.12
N CYS A 54 5.16 -1.49 -10.03
CA CYS A 54 4.93 -0.99 -8.68
C CYS A 54 6.23 -0.75 -7.92
N HIS A 55 6.15 0.17 -6.96
CA HIS A 55 6.96 0.13 -5.76
C HIS A 55 6.23 -0.69 -4.70
N LEU A 56 6.81 -1.81 -4.30
CA LEU A 56 6.28 -2.73 -3.29
C LEU A 56 7.15 -2.70 -2.05
N ARG A 57 6.51 -2.86 -0.89
CA ARG A 57 7.17 -3.02 0.41
C ARG A 57 6.68 -4.30 1.05
N PHE A 58 7.60 -5.17 1.47
CA PHE A 58 7.27 -6.43 2.16
C PHE A 58 8.38 -6.81 3.16
N PRO A 59 8.06 -7.55 4.24
CA PRO A 59 9.09 -8.02 5.16
C PRO A 59 10.04 -9.00 4.48
N ALA A 60 11.32 -8.99 4.86
CA ALA A 60 12.26 -10.02 4.41
C ALA A 60 11.83 -11.42 4.88
N ILE A 61 12.36 -12.46 4.24
CA ILE A 61 12.12 -13.86 4.64
C ILE A 61 12.90 -14.15 5.93
N GLN A 62 12.29 -14.93 6.84
CA GLN A 62 12.97 -15.43 8.03
C GLN A 62 14.17 -16.28 7.58
N GLY A 63 15.39 -15.86 7.94
CA GLY A 63 16.62 -16.52 7.50
C GLY A 63 16.65 -18.04 7.77
N ARG A 64 16.09 -18.49 8.90
CA ARG A 64 15.96 -19.92 9.23
C ARG A 64 15.06 -20.73 8.28
N THR A 65 14.16 -20.07 7.55
CA THR A 65 13.24 -20.69 6.59
C THR A 65 13.60 -20.40 5.14
N LEU A 66 14.55 -19.47 4.90
CA LEU A 66 14.87 -18.96 3.57
C LEU A 66 15.33 -20.06 2.60
N SER A 67 16.13 -21.01 3.08
CA SER A 67 16.66 -22.14 2.29
C SER A 67 15.80 -23.40 2.36
N THR A 68 14.54 -23.29 2.77
CA THR A 68 13.62 -24.42 2.92
C THR A 68 12.51 -24.36 1.87
N ASP A 69 11.80 -25.47 1.68
CA ASP A 69 10.62 -25.54 0.79
C ASP A 69 9.43 -24.70 1.29
N LYS A 70 9.51 -24.12 2.49
CA LYS A 70 8.44 -23.32 3.12
C LYS A 70 9.00 -22.03 3.71
N PRO A 71 9.45 -21.08 2.86
CA PRO A 71 9.92 -19.79 3.32
C PRO A 71 8.76 -19.02 3.99
N GLN A 72 9.07 -18.31 5.06
CA GLN A 72 8.10 -17.50 5.79
C GLN A 72 8.61 -16.08 5.93
N LEU A 73 7.75 -15.11 5.65
CA LEU A 73 8.08 -13.70 5.89
C LEU A 73 8.29 -13.45 7.38
N LYS A 74 9.13 -12.47 7.69
CA LYS A 74 9.22 -11.91 9.04
C LYS A 74 7.91 -11.19 9.39
N PRO A 75 7.62 -10.98 10.69
CA PRO A 75 6.52 -10.12 11.09
C PRO A 75 6.65 -8.72 10.47
N ALA A 76 5.53 -8.13 10.06
CA ALA A 76 5.48 -6.78 9.50
C ALA A 76 5.94 -5.67 10.47
N THR A 77 6.05 -5.99 11.76
CA THR A 77 6.58 -5.10 12.80
C THR A 77 8.11 -5.07 12.86
N THR A 78 8.79 -5.93 12.10
CA THR A 78 10.26 -5.90 12.01
C THR A 78 10.72 -4.76 11.11
N ALA A 79 11.91 -4.22 11.38
CA ALA A 79 12.52 -3.18 10.54
C ALA A 79 13.19 -3.73 9.27
N ASP A 80 13.15 -5.06 9.07
CA ASP A 80 13.76 -5.70 7.90
C ASP A 80 12.72 -5.79 6.77
N ILE A 81 12.58 -4.67 6.08
CA ILE A 81 11.63 -4.44 4.99
C ILE A 81 12.41 -4.34 3.68
N ILE A 82 11.92 -5.02 2.66
CA ILE A 82 12.41 -4.94 1.29
C ILE A 82 11.58 -3.93 0.54
N ASP A 83 12.26 -2.94 -0.03
CA ASP A 83 11.70 -1.95 -0.94
C ASP A 83 12.02 -2.39 -2.38
N PHE A 84 11.01 -2.90 -3.08
CA PHE A 84 11.14 -3.52 -4.40
C PHE A 84 10.50 -2.65 -5.48
N TYR A 85 11.18 -2.50 -6.62
CA TYR A 85 10.66 -1.81 -7.80
C TYR A 85 10.56 -2.81 -8.94
N GLY A 86 9.34 -3.16 -9.35
CA GLY A 86 9.14 -4.23 -10.32
C GLY A 86 7.68 -4.52 -10.63
N PRO A 87 7.38 -5.72 -11.17
CA PRO A 87 6.00 -6.15 -11.41
C PRO A 87 5.15 -6.07 -10.14
N CYS A 88 3.92 -5.56 -10.25
CA CYS A 88 3.00 -5.42 -9.12
C CYS A 88 2.56 -6.77 -8.53
N ASP A 89 2.67 -7.85 -9.30
CA ASP A 89 2.33 -9.21 -8.91
C ASP A 89 3.55 -10.03 -8.46
N HIS A 90 4.69 -9.37 -8.19
CA HIS A 90 5.85 -10.00 -7.55
C HIS A 90 5.46 -10.69 -6.25
N ASP A 91 5.92 -11.92 -6.09
CA ASP A 91 5.64 -12.74 -4.91
C ASP A 91 6.78 -12.61 -3.90
N PRO A 92 6.55 -12.06 -2.69
CA PRO A 92 7.54 -11.99 -1.62
C PRO A 92 8.12 -13.36 -1.19
N LEU A 93 7.45 -14.44 -1.56
CA LEU A 93 7.87 -15.83 -1.33
C LEU A 93 8.13 -16.59 -2.65
N GLY A 94 8.20 -15.87 -3.77
CA GLY A 94 8.53 -16.42 -5.07
C GLY A 94 10.00 -16.82 -5.17
N LYS A 95 10.29 -17.73 -6.10
CA LYS A 95 11.64 -18.25 -6.33
C LYS A 95 12.68 -17.14 -6.55
N ASP A 96 12.36 -16.15 -7.38
CA ASP A 96 13.26 -15.05 -7.71
C ASP A 96 13.63 -14.22 -6.46
N GLU A 97 12.66 -14.00 -5.56
CA GLU A 97 12.87 -13.28 -4.31
C GLU A 97 13.72 -14.09 -3.33
N ILE A 98 13.45 -15.39 -3.21
CA ILE A 98 14.23 -16.31 -2.38
C ILE A 98 15.70 -16.31 -2.82
N GLU A 99 15.95 -16.49 -4.12
CA GLU A 99 17.30 -16.52 -4.68
C GLU A 99 18.02 -15.18 -4.47
N SER A 100 17.33 -14.06 -4.65
CA SER A 100 17.86 -12.72 -4.40
C SER A 100 18.30 -12.55 -2.94
N GLN A 101 17.44 -12.93 -1.98
CA GLN A 101 17.76 -12.81 -0.56
C GLN A 101 18.87 -13.79 -0.12
N ILE A 102 18.94 -14.99 -0.69
CA ILE A 102 20.04 -15.94 -0.43
C ILE A 102 21.36 -15.31 -0.86
N ARG A 103 21.44 -14.77 -2.08
CA ARG A 103 22.64 -14.12 -2.60
C ARG A 103 23.08 -12.97 -1.69
N LEU A 104 22.16 -12.09 -1.29
CA LEU A 104 22.46 -10.97 -0.40
C LEU A 104 22.94 -11.43 0.99
N GLN A 105 22.39 -12.51 1.55
CA GLN A 105 22.87 -13.06 2.82
C GLN A 105 24.26 -13.67 2.70
N GLU A 106 24.56 -14.32 1.57
CA GLU A 106 25.89 -14.85 1.31
C GLU A 106 26.94 -13.76 1.15
N GLU A 107 26.62 -12.68 0.43
CA GLU A 107 27.50 -11.52 0.27
C GLU A 107 27.83 -10.92 1.64
N ARG A 108 26.81 -10.63 2.46
CA ARG A 108 27.01 -10.11 3.83
C ARG A 108 27.82 -11.00 4.76
N ARG A 109 27.88 -12.31 4.50
CA ARG A 109 28.69 -13.26 5.29
C ARG A 109 30.15 -13.26 4.87
N ARG A 110 30.45 -12.83 3.64
CA ARG A 110 31.81 -12.76 3.10
C ARG A 110 32.53 -11.47 3.51
N ASP A 111 31.76 -10.41 3.78
CA ASP A 111 32.25 -9.13 4.32
C ASP A 111 32.54 -9.20 5.83
#